data_AF-A0A261TFZ8-F1
#
_entry.id   AF-A0A261TFZ8-F1
#
_cell.length_a   1.000
_cell.length_b   1.000
_cell.length_c   1.000
_cell.angle_alpha   90.00
_cell.angle_beta   90.00
_cell.angle_gamma   90.00
#
_symmetry.space_group_name_H-M   'P 1'
#
loop_
_entity.id
_entity.type
_entity.pdbx_description
1 polymer ?
#
loop_
_entity_poly.entity_id
_entity_poly.type
_entity_poly.pdbx_seq_one_letter_code
_entity_poly.pdbx_strand_id
1 'polypeptide(L)'
;MTLFIVIPGRSYLFDGVDPQKLLNGALAGEFPVVGYSSRGQPIVDFGRDIGVDASSGSATRYGTLHSGKNGAHIVPANPARSGVKP
;
A
#
# COMPACT_ATOMS: atom_id res chain seq x y z
N MET A 1 3.79 -12.41 16.52
CA MET A 1 3.29 -13.43 15.59
C MET A 1 2.11 -12.82 14.85
N THR A 2 2.35 -12.26 13.66
CA THR A 2 1.32 -11.57 12.88
C THR A 2 0.84 -12.52 11.79
N LEU A 3 -0.44 -12.91 11.86
CA LEU A 3 -1.10 -13.81 10.93
C LEU A 3 -1.59 -13.00 9.72
N PHE A 4 -0.99 -13.19 8.54
CA PHE A 4 -1.52 -12.63 7.30
C PHE A 4 -2.61 -13.55 6.76
N ILE A 5 -3.87 -13.27 7.10
CA ILE A 5 -5.02 -13.95 6.49
C ILE A 5 -5.21 -13.34 5.10
N VAL A 6 -4.97 -14.13 4.06
CA VAL A 6 -5.41 -13.79 2.69
C VAL A 6 -6.93 -13.91 2.66
N ILE A 7 -7.63 -12.77 2.62
CA ILE A 7 -9.09 -12.74 2.50
C ILE A 7 -9.43 -12.45 1.04
N PRO A 8 -10.07 -13.38 0.31
CA PRO A 8 -10.53 -13.15 -1.05
C PRO A 8 -11.37 -11.86 -1.13
N GLY A 9 -11.06 -11.00 -2.10
CA GLY A 9 -11.69 -9.69 -2.24
C GLY A 9 -11.10 -8.57 -1.35
N ARG A 10 -9.98 -8.82 -0.65
CA ARG A 10 -9.20 -7.78 0.04
C ARG A 10 -7.76 -7.71 -0.48
N SER A 11 -7.21 -6.50 -0.53
CA SER A 11 -5.81 -6.31 -0.87
C SER A 11 -4.93 -6.96 0.21
N TYR A 12 -3.86 -7.62 -0.20
CA TYR A 12 -2.94 -8.31 0.71
C TYR A 12 -1.49 -8.14 0.27
N LEU A 13 -0.57 -8.15 1.23
CA LEU A 13 0.88 -8.10 0.96
C LEU A 13 1.40 -9.50 0.63
N PHE A 14 2.43 -9.58 -0.21
CA PHE A 14 3.08 -10.84 -0.53
C PHE A 14 3.85 -11.41 0.67
N ASP A 15 4.02 -12.73 0.69
CA ASP A 15 4.88 -13.39 1.66
C ASP A 15 6.31 -12.86 1.57
N GLY A 16 6.93 -12.60 2.73
CA GLY A 16 8.26 -12.01 2.81
C GLY A 16 8.32 -10.48 2.65
N VAL A 17 7.18 -9.82 2.40
CA VAL A 17 7.09 -8.36 2.49
C VAL A 17 6.86 -7.97 3.95
N ASP A 18 7.83 -7.25 4.53
CA ASP A 18 7.73 -6.69 5.88
C ASP A 18 6.94 -5.36 5.83
N PRO A 19 5.70 -5.31 6.37
CA PRO A 19 4.88 -4.10 6.34
C PRO A 19 5.47 -2.98 7.19
N GLN A 20 6.17 -3.33 8.28
CA GLN A 20 6.76 -2.35 9.18
C GLN A 20 7.97 -1.68 8.52
N LYS A 21 8.78 -2.45 7.79
CA LYS A 21 9.88 -1.90 6.99
C LYS A 21 9.39 -0.94 5.91
N LEU A 22 8.32 -1.32 5.19
CA LEU A 22 7.72 -0.44 4.18
C LEU A 22 7.18 0.85 4.80
N LEU A 23 6.48 0.75 5.94
CA LEU A 23 5.93 1.92 6.63
C LEU A 23 7.05 2.85 7.11
N ASN A 24 8.09 2.31 7.75
CA ASN A 24 9.22 3.09 8.23
C ASN A 24 9.94 3.80 7.07
N GLY A 25 10.21 3.09 5.96
CA GLY A 25 10.86 3.70 4.79
C GLY A 25 9.99 4.79 4.15
N ALA A 26 8.67 4.60 4.10
CA ALA A 26 7.77 5.63 3.57
C ALA A 26 7.72 6.88 4.46
N LEU A 27 7.72 6.70 5.79
CA LEU A 27 7.80 7.82 6.75
C LEU A 27 9.17 8.51 6.74
N ALA A 28 10.24 7.79 6.42
CA ALA A 28 11.59 8.33 6.24
C ALA A 28 11.79 9.03 4.88
N GLY A 29 10.80 8.98 3.98
CA GLY A 29 10.88 9.57 2.64
C GLY A 29 11.71 8.77 1.65
N GLU A 30 12.00 7.48 1.92
CA GLU A 30 12.75 6.59 1.02
C GLU A 30 11.98 6.24 -0.26
N PHE A 31 10.65 6.36 -0.22
CA PHE A 31 9.76 6.04 -1.32
C PHE A 31 8.98 7.28 -1.76
N PRO A 32 8.87 7.55 -3.08
CA PRO A 32 8.15 8.71 -3.56
C PRO A 32 6.63 8.56 -3.35
N VAL A 33 6.00 9.64 -2.89
CA VAL A 33 4.55 9.79 -2.91
C VAL A 33 4.16 10.15 -4.35
N VAL A 34 3.45 9.25 -5.01
CA VAL A 34 3.03 9.41 -6.42
C VAL A 34 1.64 10.01 -6.56
N GLY A 35 0.90 10.17 -5.45
CA GLY A 35 -0.39 10.85 -5.45
C GLY A 35 -1.13 10.68 -4.13
N TYR A 36 -2.41 11.01 -4.15
CA TYR A 36 -3.30 10.90 -3.00
C TYR A 36 -4.60 10.22 -3.41
N SER A 37 -5.12 9.36 -2.54
CA SER A 37 -6.45 8.76 -2.73
C SER A 37 -7.55 9.81 -2.65
N SER A 38 -8.76 9.45 -3.06
CA SER A 38 -9.95 10.33 -2.94
C SER A 38 -10.25 10.81 -1.51
N ARG A 39 -9.69 10.14 -0.50
CA ARG A 39 -9.80 10.50 0.93
C ARG A 39 -8.55 11.22 1.47
N GLY A 40 -7.67 11.70 0.59
CA GLY A 40 -6.46 12.46 0.94
C GLY A 40 -5.32 11.62 1.53
N GLN A 41 -5.40 10.29 1.47
CA GLN A 41 -4.32 9.41 1.97
C GLN A 41 -3.22 9.28 0.92
N PRO A 42 -1.93 9.39 1.28
CA PRO A 42 -0.85 9.34 0.31
C PRO A 42 -0.71 7.94 -0.30
N ILE A 43 -0.41 7.92 -1.60
CA ILE A 43 -0.13 6.72 -2.38
C ILE A 43 1.37 6.71 -2.65
N VAL A 44 2.03 5.66 -2.19
CA VAL A 44 3.48 5.51 -2.23
C VAL A 44 3.85 4.45 -3.25
N ASP A 45 4.91 4.72 -4.01
CA ASP A 45 5.53 3.73 -4.89
C ASP A 45 6.74 3.09 -4.20
N PHE A 46 6.62 1.80 -3.88
CA PHE A 46 7.66 1.07 -3.16
C PHE A 46 8.76 0.49 -4.06
N GLY A 47 8.70 0.76 -5.38
CA GLY A 47 9.73 0.36 -6.34
C GLY A 47 9.80 -1.15 -6.65
N ARG A 48 9.03 -1.97 -5.92
CA ARG A 48 8.88 -3.41 -6.13
C ARG A 48 7.47 -3.83 -5.77
N ASP A 49 6.99 -4.93 -6.35
CA ASP A 49 5.67 -5.43 -6.00
C ASP A 49 5.60 -5.79 -4.51
N ILE A 50 4.60 -5.24 -3.84
CA ILE A 50 4.38 -5.41 -2.40
C ILE A 50 3.23 -6.36 -2.11
N GLY A 51 2.33 -6.58 -3.06
CA GLY A 51 1.10 -7.33 -2.85
C GLY A 51 0.14 -7.25 -4.02
N VAL A 52 -1.11 -7.63 -3.77
CA VAL A 52 -2.19 -7.64 -4.76
C VAL A 52 -3.24 -6.61 -4.39
N ASP A 53 -3.64 -5.79 -5.36
CA ASP A 53 -4.80 -4.90 -5.26
C ASP A 53 -6.09 -5.70 -5.50
N ALA A 54 -7.01 -5.71 -4.53
CA ALA A 54 -8.24 -6.49 -4.64
C ALA A 54 -9.19 -6.03 -5.75
N SER A 55 -9.15 -4.76 -6.15
CA SER A 55 -10.05 -4.26 -7.21
C SER A 55 -9.67 -4.81 -8.58
N SER A 56 -8.37 -5.00 -8.84
CA SER A 56 -7.84 -5.48 -10.11
C SER A 56 -7.40 -6.95 -10.08
N GLY A 57 -7.19 -7.53 -8.89
CA GLY A 57 -6.61 -8.85 -8.72
C GLY A 57 -5.14 -8.93 -9.18
N SER A 58 -4.49 -7.79 -9.42
CA SER A 58 -3.16 -7.71 -9.99
C SER A 58 -2.12 -7.35 -8.94
N ALA A 59 -0.90 -7.87 -9.14
CA ALA A 59 0.27 -7.45 -8.37
C ALA A 59 0.48 -5.93 -8.52
N THR A 60 0.92 -5.28 -7.45
CA THR A 60 1.17 -3.86 -7.44
C THR A 60 2.36 -3.51 -6.55
N ARG A 61 3.16 -2.55 -7.02
CA ARG A 61 4.22 -1.88 -6.25
C ARG A 61 3.75 -0.67 -5.46
N TYR A 62 2.48 -0.28 -5.63
CA TYR A 62 1.92 0.91 -5.01
C TYR A 62 1.08 0.53 -3.79
N GLY A 63 1.10 1.38 -2.77
CA GLY A 63 0.25 1.23 -1.60
C GLY A 63 -0.27 2.55 -1.06
N THR A 64 -1.52 2.55 -0.62
CA THR A 64 -2.10 3.68 0.11
C THR A 64 -1.72 3.55 1.58
N LEU A 65 -1.10 4.59 2.14
CA LEU A 65 -0.83 4.65 3.57
C LEU A 65 -2.05 5.18 4.30
N HIS A 66 -2.65 4.36 5.14
CA HIS A 66 -3.68 4.79 6.07
C HIS A 66 -3.08 5.00 7.44
N SER A 67 -3.14 6.22 7.97
CA SER A 67 -2.72 6.53 9.34
C SER A 67 -3.90 7.03 10.19
N GLY A 68 -3.97 6.59 11.44
CA GLY A 68 -4.94 7.07 12.41
C GLY A 68 -4.45 6.91 13.85
N LYS A 69 -5.33 7.18 14.82
CA LYS A 69 -5.00 7.11 16.26
C LYS A 69 -4.49 5.73 16.70
N ASN A 70 -4.86 4.66 15.98
CA ASN A 70 -4.54 3.27 16.30
C ASN A 70 -3.34 2.72 15.50
N GLY A 71 -2.57 3.61 14.86
CA GLY A 71 -1.41 3.25 14.04
C GLY A 71 -1.65 3.45 12.55
N ALA A 72 -0.73 2.93 11.76
CA ALA A 72 -0.76 3.03 10.31
C ALA A 72 -0.65 1.65 9.66
N HIS A 73 -1.28 1.50 8.50
CA HIS A 73 -1.17 0.30 7.68
C HIS A 73 -1.13 0.66 6.20
N ILE A 74 -0.62 -0.28 5.42
CA ILE A 74 -0.45 -0.15 3.98
C ILE A 74 -1.51 -1.02 3.29
N VAL A 75 -2.24 -0.43 2.36
CA VAL A 75 -3.17 -1.16 1.50
C VAL A 75 -2.62 -1.14 0.07
N PRO A 76 -2.23 -2.30 -0.51
CA PRO A 76 -1.85 -2.38 -1.91
C PRO A 76 -2.94 -1.78 -2.80
N ALA A 77 -2.53 -0.89 -3.70
CA ALA A 77 -3.42 -0.06 -4.50
C ALA A 77 -2.94 0.02 -5.95
N ASN A 78 -3.84 0.33 -6.87
CA ASN A 78 -3.51 0.63 -8.25
C ASN A 78 -3.62 2.15 -8.51
N PRO A 79 -2.52 2.86 -8.84
CA PRO A 79 -2.51 4.31 -9.00
C PRO A 79 -3.45 4.82 -10.09
N ALA A 80 -3.66 4.03 -11.14
CA ALA A 80 -4.58 4.37 -12.24
C ALA A 80 -6.04 4.47 -11.78
N ARG A 81 -6.38 3.90 -10.62
CA ARG A 81 -7.74 3.91 -10.05
C ARG A 81 -7.87 4.77 -8.80
N SER A 82 -6.77 5.08 -8.12
CA SER A 82 -6.79 5.84 -6.87
C SER A 82 -6.80 7.36 -7.07
N GLY A 83 -7.11 7.86 -8.27
CA GLY A 83 -7.22 9.30 -8.54
C GLY A 83 -5.87 10.00 -8.71
N VAL A 84 -4.80 9.23 -8.99
CA VAL A 84 -3.49 9.79 -9.31
C VAL A 84 -3.59 10.47 -10.67
N LYS A 85 -3.62 11.81 -10.66
CA LYS A 85 -3.43 12.59 -11.87
C LYS A 85 -1.93 12.50 -12.22
N PRO A 86 -1.57 12.19 -13.48
CA PRO A 86 -0.17 12.13 -13.91
C PRO A 86 0.56 13.44 -13.67
#